data_AF-A0A2U0SZX8-F1
#
_entry.id   AF-A0A2U0SZX8-F1
#
_cell.length_a   1.000
_cell.length_b   1.000
_cell.length_c   1.000
_cell.angle_alpha   90.00
_cell.angle_beta   90.00
_cell.angle_gamma   90.00
#
_symmetry.space_group_name_H-M   'P 1'
#
loop_
_entity.id
_entity.type
_entity.pdbx_description
1 polymer ?
#
loop_
_entity_poly.entity_id
_entity_poly.type
_entity_poly.pdbx_seq_one_letter_code
_entity_poly.pdbx_strand_id
1 'polypeptide(L)'
;MKTQIPDVIDAMISQATSPQKDDYLNSILYGMCKKSPEHTDIGVIYAKLSIIGRTYAAALERTSKKEKKSNAIFSMAISKIIKDGELDALINKARMVKLPTSLEFSNADLEAISKILAPHAYLSRVLSQAAEIGKVSLSSKYLHFHLPDLYPIYDKYSRKNISKFTSGIGNKLKYENCDESYARFFIRCLLLKNSLMKNHQKKLSMRQIDNLLLGKNPTF
;
A
#
# COMPACT_ATOMS: atom_id res chain seq x y z
N MET A 1 -19.22 -11.73 -5.76
CA MET A 1 -18.62 -10.63 -4.96
C MET A 1 -19.29 -9.34 -5.37
N LYS A 2 -19.63 -8.42 -4.45
CA LYS A 2 -20.36 -7.20 -4.83
C LYS A 2 -19.62 -5.95 -4.36
N THR A 3 -19.34 -5.04 -5.29
CA THR A 3 -18.95 -3.66 -4.95
C THR A 3 -20.19 -2.88 -4.59
N GLN A 4 -20.11 -2.08 -3.52
CA GLN A 4 -21.16 -1.17 -3.09
C GLN A 4 -20.64 0.23 -3.35
N ILE A 5 -21.14 0.87 -4.40
CA ILE A 5 -20.70 2.22 -4.76
C ILE A 5 -21.72 3.21 -4.17
N PRO A 6 -21.31 4.15 -3.30
CA PRO A 6 -22.21 5.16 -2.76
C PRO A 6 -22.74 6.10 -3.84
N ASP A 7 -23.94 6.65 -3.64
CA ASP A 7 -24.55 7.62 -4.58
C ASP A 7 -23.69 8.88 -4.78
N VAL A 8 -22.87 9.23 -3.80
CA VAL A 8 -21.95 10.38 -3.81
C VAL A 8 -20.59 10.09 -4.46
N ILE A 9 -20.43 8.94 -5.14
CA ILE A 9 -19.13 8.48 -5.64
C ILE A 9 -18.44 9.49 -6.56
N ASP A 10 -19.18 10.19 -7.42
CA ASP A 10 -18.57 11.15 -8.36
C ASP A 10 -17.94 12.35 -7.64
N ALA A 11 -18.60 12.84 -6.57
CA ALA A 11 -18.04 13.89 -5.72
C ALA A 11 -16.79 13.39 -4.97
N MET A 12 -16.84 12.16 -4.46
CA MET A 12 -15.68 11.56 -3.79
C MET A 12 -14.50 11.33 -4.74
N ILE A 13 -14.77 10.95 -5.99
CA ILE A 13 -13.76 10.80 -7.04
C ILE A 13 -13.15 12.15 -7.37
N SER A 14 -13.97 13.18 -7.60
CA SER A 14 -13.51 14.54 -7.87
C SER A 14 -12.54 15.02 -6.78
N GLN A 15 -12.91 14.83 -5.52
CA GLN A 15 -12.06 15.15 -4.37
C GLN A 15 -10.77 14.31 -4.33
N ALA A 16 -10.86 13.00 -4.60
CA ALA A 16 -9.70 12.09 -4.62
C ALA A 16 -8.70 12.41 -5.74
N THR A 17 -9.17 12.99 -6.85
CA THR A 17 -8.35 13.45 -7.98
C THR A 17 -7.86 14.89 -7.84
N SER A 18 -8.38 15.65 -6.88
CA SER A 18 -7.95 17.04 -6.63
C SER A 18 -6.59 17.09 -5.92
N PRO A 19 -5.81 18.17 -6.08
CA PRO A 19 -4.57 18.37 -5.34
C PRO A 19 -4.76 18.22 -3.83
N GLN A 20 -3.86 17.48 -3.19
CA GLN A 20 -3.85 17.26 -1.75
C GLN A 20 -2.74 18.10 -1.10
N LYS A 21 -2.98 18.54 0.14
CA LYS A 21 -2.01 19.31 0.94
C LYS A 21 -0.65 18.62 1.09
N ASP A 22 -0.64 17.29 1.04
CA ASP A 22 0.52 16.43 1.23
C ASP A 22 1.21 16.04 -0.10
N ASP A 23 0.74 16.52 -1.25
CA ASP A 23 1.29 16.16 -2.56
C ASP A 23 2.77 16.51 -2.72
N TYR A 24 3.21 17.66 -2.22
CA TYR A 24 4.62 18.03 -2.28
C TYR A 24 5.50 17.13 -1.40
N LEU A 25 5.01 16.76 -0.22
CA LEU A 25 5.71 15.80 0.64
C LEU A 25 5.79 14.43 -0.06
N ASN A 26 4.70 13.98 -0.66
CA ASN A 26 4.67 12.73 -1.40
C ASN A 26 5.61 12.77 -2.61
N SER A 27 5.72 13.90 -3.32
CA SER A 27 6.62 14.05 -4.46
C SER A 27 8.09 13.92 -4.07
N ILE A 28 8.48 14.39 -2.89
CA ILE A 28 9.83 14.16 -2.33
C ILE A 28 10.06 12.67 -2.08
N LEU A 29 9.09 11.97 -1.47
CA LEU A 29 9.20 10.53 -1.19
C LEU A 29 9.27 9.70 -2.48
N TYR A 30 8.43 9.99 -3.47
CA TYR A 30 8.51 9.37 -4.79
C TYR A 30 9.83 9.70 -5.49
N GLY A 31 10.31 10.94 -5.39
CA GLY A 31 11.58 11.39 -5.96
C GLY A 31 12.76 10.61 -5.38
N MET A 32 12.79 10.38 -4.07
CA MET A 32 13.80 9.58 -3.40
C MET A 32 13.82 8.13 -3.89
N CYS A 33 12.64 7.47 -3.96
CA CYS A 33 12.55 6.09 -4.46
C CYS A 33 12.84 6.00 -5.96
N LYS A 34 12.50 7.01 -6.75
CA LYS A 34 12.81 7.06 -8.19
C LYS A 34 14.30 7.29 -8.46
N LYS A 35 14.96 8.13 -7.66
CA LYS A 35 16.40 8.43 -7.79
C LYS A 35 17.27 7.22 -7.45
N SER A 36 16.82 6.39 -6.51
CA SER A 36 17.50 5.16 -6.13
C SER A 36 16.48 4.03 -6.07
N PRO A 37 16.10 3.41 -7.20
CA PRO A 37 15.03 2.42 -7.23
C PRO A 37 15.43 1.08 -6.60
N GLU A 38 16.69 0.72 -6.71
CA GLU A 38 17.27 -0.53 -6.22
C GLU A 38 17.70 -0.43 -4.74
N HIS A 39 17.98 -1.59 -4.15
CA HIS A 39 18.38 -1.77 -2.76
C HIS A 39 19.85 -2.22 -2.66
N THR A 40 20.75 -1.57 -3.40
CA THR A 40 22.18 -1.92 -3.45
C THR A 40 23.02 -1.20 -2.39
N ASP A 41 22.54 -0.11 -1.81
CA ASP A 41 23.24 0.68 -0.79
C ASP A 41 22.50 0.68 0.56
N ILE A 42 23.19 0.30 1.64
CA ILE A 42 22.60 0.17 2.98
C ILE A 42 22.11 1.52 3.51
N GLY A 43 22.87 2.60 3.29
CA GLY A 43 22.53 3.94 3.74
C GLY A 43 21.29 4.48 3.04
N VAL A 44 21.16 4.23 1.74
CA VAL A 44 19.96 4.58 0.96
C VAL A 44 18.73 3.81 1.45
N ILE A 45 18.85 2.51 1.71
CA ILE A 45 17.74 1.70 2.24
C ILE A 45 17.31 2.22 3.62
N TYR A 46 18.28 2.46 4.50
CA TYR A 46 18.07 3.00 5.84
C TYR A 46 17.35 4.36 5.77
N ALA A 47 17.80 5.25 4.90
CA ALA A 47 17.21 6.58 4.71
C ALA A 47 15.76 6.48 4.23
N LYS A 48 15.48 5.64 3.21
CA LYS A 48 14.12 5.42 2.71
C LYS A 48 13.19 4.89 3.80
N LEU A 49 13.61 3.84 4.52
CA LEU A 49 12.82 3.25 5.61
C LEU A 49 12.53 4.28 6.70
N SER A 50 13.55 5.03 7.12
CA SER A 50 13.44 6.03 8.17
C SER A 50 12.52 7.18 7.77
N ILE A 51 12.69 7.74 6.57
CA ILE A 51 11.92 8.90 6.10
C ILE A 51 10.47 8.48 5.84
N ILE A 52 10.22 7.37 5.13
CA ILE A 52 8.85 6.89 4.87
C ILE A 52 8.15 6.51 6.18
N GLY A 53 8.85 5.76 7.04
CA GLY A 53 8.34 5.32 8.33
C GLY A 53 7.96 6.49 9.23
N ARG A 54 8.86 7.48 9.39
CA ARG A 54 8.63 8.64 10.26
C ARG A 54 7.60 9.61 9.70
N THR A 55 7.62 9.87 8.38
CA THR A 55 6.64 10.76 7.74
C THR A 55 5.21 10.32 8.02
N TYR A 56 4.96 9.00 7.95
CA TYR A 56 3.62 8.44 8.19
C TYR A 56 3.36 7.99 9.63
N ALA A 57 4.40 7.81 10.46
CA ALA A 57 4.26 7.58 11.90
C ALA A 57 3.96 8.90 12.65
N ALA A 58 4.58 10.02 12.26
CA ALA A 58 4.38 11.32 12.91
C ALA A 58 2.93 11.81 12.85
N ALA A 59 2.17 11.43 11.80
CA ALA A 59 0.73 11.69 11.73
C ALA A 59 -0.08 10.88 12.77
N LEU A 60 0.39 9.68 13.14
CA LEU A 60 -0.20 8.84 14.18
C LEU A 60 0.27 9.27 15.59
N GLU A 61 1.54 9.62 15.76
CA GLU A 61 2.14 10.06 17.03
C GLU A 61 1.51 11.36 17.56
N ARG A 62 1.04 12.25 16.69
CA ARG A 62 0.28 13.47 17.09
C ARG A 62 -1.07 13.19 17.77
N THR A 63 -1.55 11.95 17.77
CA THR A 63 -2.86 11.58 18.35
C THR A 63 -2.79 10.72 19.61
N SER A 64 -1.63 10.21 20.02
CA SER A 64 -1.53 9.34 21.19
C SER A 64 -0.44 9.79 22.17
N LYS A 65 -0.85 10.20 23.38
CA LYS A 65 0.00 10.54 24.54
C LYS A 65 0.86 9.38 25.11
N LYS A 66 1.04 8.26 24.40
CA LYS A 66 1.86 7.14 24.90
C LYS A 66 3.24 7.12 24.23
N GLU A 67 4.23 7.14 25.11
CA GLU A 67 5.63 7.45 24.88
C GLU A 67 6.41 6.47 23.98
N LYS A 68 7.35 7.07 23.24
CA LYS A 68 8.78 6.69 23.11
C LYS A 68 9.12 5.18 23.08
N LYS A 69 8.78 4.49 21.98
CA LYS A 69 9.54 3.31 21.50
C LYS A 69 9.85 3.33 20.00
N SER A 70 9.66 4.47 19.34
CA SER A 70 9.78 4.64 17.87
C SER A 70 11.23 4.57 17.36
N ASN A 71 12.24 4.74 18.22
CA ASN A 71 13.63 4.94 17.79
C ASN A 71 14.39 3.68 17.35
N ALA A 72 13.92 2.46 17.66
CA ALA A 72 14.68 1.23 17.41
C ALA A 72 14.28 0.45 16.14
N ILE A 73 13.26 0.90 15.40
CA ILE A 73 12.65 0.11 14.31
C ILE A 73 13.56 0.06 13.07
N PHE A 74 14.44 1.04 12.89
CA PHE A 74 15.29 1.16 11.70
C PHE A 74 16.75 0.98 12.10
N SER A 75 17.29 -0.20 11.85
CA SER A 75 18.70 -0.50 12.07
C SER A 75 19.42 -0.71 10.75
N MET A 76 20.73 -0.48 10.78
CA MET A 76 21.63 -0.88 9.70
C MET A 76 21.52 -2.38 9.40
N ALA A 77 21.19 -3.22 10.40
CA ALA A 77 20.98 -4.65 10.23
C ALA A 77 19.78 -4.97 9.32
N ILE A 78 18.63 -4.32 9.52
CA ILE A 78 17.47 -4.50 8.62
C ILE A 78 17.81 -4.06 7.20
N SER A 79 18.52 -2.93 7.07
CA SER A 79 18.93 -2.42 5.76
C SER A 79 19.91 -3.38 5.06
N LYS A 80 20.79 -4.04 5.82
CA LYS A 80 21.67 -5.10 5.33
C LYS A 80 20.89 -6.33 4.87
N ILE A 81 19.90 -6.78 5.64
CA ILE A 81 19.04 -7.92 5.27
C ILE A 81 18.30 -7.65 3.96
N ILE A 82 17.76 -6.44 3.79
CA ILE A 82 17.08 -6.04 2.54
C ILE A 82 18.08 -6.04 1.38
N LYS A 83 19.27 -5.45 1.58
CA LYS A 83 20.32 -5.37 0.54
C LYS A 83 20.78 -6.76 0.08
N ASP A 84 20.97 -7.68 1.02
CA ASP A 84 21.46 -9.03 0.72
C ASP A 84 20.35 -9.98 0.27
N GLY A 85 19.10 -9.55 0.39
CA GLY A 85 17.94 -10.36 0.08
C GLY A 85 17.47 -10.19 -1.37
N GLU A 86 16.23 -10.61 -1.59
CA GLU A 86 15.65 -10.76 -2.92
C GLU A 86 14.63 -9.66 -3.26
N LEU A 87 14.57 -8.56 -2.48
CA LEU A 87 13.52 -7.56 -2.64
C LEU A 87 13.46 -6.99 -4.07
N ASP A 88 14.59 -6.64 -4.67
CA ASP A 88 14.64 -6.14 -6.05
C ASP A 88 14.16 -7.18 -7.06
N ALA A 89 14.55 -8.45 -6.89
CA ALA A 89 14.08 -9.53 -7.76
C ALA A 89 12.56 -9.73 -7.65
N LEU A 90 12.00 -9.66 -6.44
CA LEU A 90 10.56 -9.75 -6.21
C LEU A 90 9.82 -8.54 -6.79
N ILE A 91 10.35 -7.32 -6.62
CA ILE A 91 9.80 -6.08 -7.19
C ILE A 91 9.77 -6.16 -8.72
N ASN A 92 10.86 -6.63 -9.34
CA ASN A 92 10.96 -6.77 -10.79
C ASN A 92 9.94 -7.79 -11.32
N LYS A 93 9.81 -8.94 -10.65
CA LYS A 93 8.76 -9.92 -10.97
C LYS A 93 7.36 -9.30 -10.87
N ALA A 94 7.06 -8.60 -9.78
CA ALA A 94 5.76 -7.96 -9.57
C ALA A 94 5.45 -6.90 -10.64
N ARG A 95 6.44 -6.13 -11.10
CA ARG A 95 6.30 -5.12 -12.17
C ARG A 95 5.89 -5.73 -13.50
N MET A 96 6.33 -6.96 -13.78
CA MET A 96 6.02 -7.66 -15.03
C MET A 96 4.63 -8.32 -15.01
N VAL A 97 3.99 -8.41 -13.84
CA VAL A 97 2.66 -9.01 -13.72
C VAL A 97 1.59 -8.02 -14.18
N LYS A 98 0.74 -8.45 -15.10
CA LYS A 98 -0.46 -7.70 -15.47
C LYS A 98 -1.49 -7.79 -14.34
N LEU A 99 -1.91 -6.64 -13.83
CA LEU A 99 -2.98 -6.54 -12.84
C LEU A 99 -4.31 -7.08 -13.42
N PRO A 100 -4.97 -8.01 -12.71
CA PRO A 100 -6.31 -8.45 -13.08
C PRO A 100 -7.32 -7.29 -13.11
N THR A 101 -8.07 -7.17 -14.20
CA THR A 101 -9.08 -6.11 -14.39
C THR A 101 -10.52 -6.59 -14.23
N SER A 102 -10.73 -7.89 -13.99
CA SER A 102 -12.05 -8.48 -13.78
C SER A 102 -12.63 -8.14 -12.40
N LEU A 103 -13.96 -8.24 -12.27
CA LEU A 103 -14.66 -8.19 -10.98
C LEU A 103 -14.74 -9.56 -10.30
N GLU A 104 -14.39 -10.62 -11.02
CA GLU A 104 -14.31 -11.99 -10.54
C GLU A 104 -12.95 -12.56 -10.93
N PHE A 105 -12.21 -13.05 -9.93
CA PHE A 105 -10.85 -13.54 -10.13
C PHE A 105 -10.84 -15.04 -10.37
N SER A 106 -10.25 -15.43 -11.50
CA SER A 106 -9.89 -16.81 -11.84
C SER A 106 -8.67 -17.28 -11.03
N ASN A 107 -8.38 -18.58 -11.05
CA ASN A 107 -7.15 -19.10 -10.41
C ASN A 107 -5.87 -18.44 -10.94
N ALA A 108 -5.82 -18.13 -12.24
CA ALA A 108 -4.70 -17.43 -12.85
C ALA A 108 -4.56 -15.99 -12.32
N ASP A 109 -5.69 -15.30 -12.09
CA ASP A 109 -5.69 -13.97 -11.46
C ASP A 109 -5.17 -14.03 -10.02
N LEU A 110 -5.56 -15.07 -9.26
CA LEU A 110 -5.08 -15.26 -7.89
C LEU A 110 -3.57 -15.54 -7.84
N GLU A 111 -3.04 -16.30 -8.81
CA GLU A 111 -1.60 -16.54 -8.94
C GLU A 111 -0.84 -15.25 -9.29
N ALA A 112 -1.38 -14.45 -10.20
CA ALA A 112 -0.84 -13.12 -10.53
C ALA A 112 -0.83 -12.20 -9.29
N ILE A 113 -1.94 -12.16 -8.55
CA ILE A 113 -2.03 -11.39 -7.29
C ILE A 113 -1.00 -11.88 -6.27
N SER A 114 -0.80 -13.20 -6.13
CA SER A 114 0.21 -13.76 -5.23
C SER A 114 1.62 -13.27 -5.56
N LYS A 115 1.98 -13.25 -6.86
CA LYS A 115 3.26 -12.70 -7.34
C LYS A 115 3.40 -11.20 -7.01
N ILE A 116 2.32 -10.43 -7.10
CA ILE A 116 2.30 -9.01 -6.70
C ILE A 116 2.44 -8.85 -5.18
N LEU A 117 1.89 -9.75 -4.36
CA LEU A 117 1.98 -9.65 -2.91
C LEU A 117 3.34 -10.10 -2.33
N ALA A 118 4.16 -10.81 -3.11
CA ALA A 118 5.44 -11.36 -2.65
C ALA A 118 6.44 -10.31 -2.10
N PRO A 119 6.63 -9.12 -2.71
CA PRO A 119 7.45 -8.06 -2.11
C PRO A 119 6.93 -7.59 -0.74
N HIS A 120 5.61 -7.52 -0.55
CA HIS A 120 5.01 -7.10 0.72
C HIS A 120 5.19 -8.15 1.81
N ALA A 121 4.97 -9.42 1.45
CA ALA A 121 5.26 -10.57 2.28
C ALA A 121 6.72 -10.56 2.77
N TYR A 122 7.67 -10.41 1.83
CA TYR A 122 9.09 -10.33 2.13
C TYR A 122 9.41 -9.19 3.10
N LEU A 123 9.00 -7.96 2.79
CA LEU A 123 9.27 -6.80 3.64
C LEU A 123 8.64 -6.94 5.03
N SER A 124 7.41 -7.45 5.10
CA SER A 124 6.73 -7.65 6.39
C SER A 124 7.45 -8.68 7.26
N ARG A 125 8.00 -9.74 6.65
CA ARG A 125 8.83 -10.73 7.33
C ARG A 125 10.16 -10.13 7.81
N VAL A 126 10.86 -9.38 6.97
CA VAL A 126 12.13 -8.74 7.36
C VAL A 126 11.90 -7.72 8.47
N LEU A 127 10.90 -6.85 8.34
CA LEU A 127 10.58 -5.84 9.35
C LEU A 127 10.09 -6.44 10.67
N SER A 128 9.49 -7.65 10.64
CA SER A 128 9.14 -8.38 11.86
C SER A 128 10.34 -8.68 12.75
N GLN A 129 11.55 -8.76 12.18
CA GLN A 129 12.76 -9.07 12.94
C GLN A 129 13.21 -7.89 13.82
N ALA A 130 12.77 -6.67 13.51
CA ALA A 130 13.12 -5.46 14.28
C ALA A 130 11.95 -4.88 15.08
N ALA A 131 10.69 -5.13 14.68
CA ALA A 131 9.54 -4.59 15.38
C ALA A 131 8.29 -5.47 15.24
N GLU A 132 7.54 -5.60 16.33
CA GLU A 132 6.27 -6.33 16.31
C GLU A 132 5.12 -5.49 15.73
N ILE A 133 5.16 -4.16 15.91
CA ILE A 133 4.06 -3.25 15.57
C ILE A 133 4.36 -2.49 14.27
N GLY A 134 3.35 -2.35 13.41
CA GLY A 134 3.39 -1.43 12.26
C GLY A 134 4.06 -1.97 10.99
N LYS A 135 4.70 -3.15 11.05
CA LYS A 135 5.36 -3.81 9.91
C LYS A 135 4.52 -3.88 8.63
N VAL A 136 3.26 -4.31 8.73
CA VAL A 136 2.35 -4.47 7.59
C VAL A 136 2.08 -3.13 6.89
N SER A 137 1.84 -2.08 7.69
CA SER A 137 1.59 -0.73 7.18
C SER A 137 2.84 -0.14 6.55
N LEU A 138 3.99 -0.29 7.21
CA LEU A 138 5.27 0.19 6.70
C LEU A 138 5.64 -0.49 5.39
N SER A 139 5.53 -1.82 5.29
CA SER A 139 5.76 -2.58 4.05
C SER A 139 4.91 -2.04 2.90
N SER A 140 3.61 -1.79 3.14
CA SER A 140 2.72 -1.26 2.10
C SER A 140 3.13 0.14 1.62
N LYS A 141 3.51 1.02 2.55
CA LYS A 141 3.93 2.40 2.24
C LYS A 141 5.26 2.40 1.49
N TYR A 142 6.22 1.61 1.96
CA TYR A 142 7.51 1.46 1.31
C TYR A 142 7.33 1.04 -0.16
N LEU A 143 6.53 0.00 -0.40
CA LEU A 143 6.24 -0.47 -1.76
C LEU A 143 5.42 0.54 -2.57
N HIS A 144 4.48 1.23 -1.96
CA HIS A 144 3.73 2.29 -2.63
C HIS A 144 4.64 3.40 -3.15
N PHE A 145 5.66 3.83 -2.40
CA PHE A 145 6.60 4.84 -2.87
C PHE A 145 7.54 4.35 -3.97
N HIS A 146 7.81 3.04 -4.03
CA HIS A 146 8.57 2.42 -5.13
C HIS A 146 7.70 2.14 -6.38
N LEU A 147 6.44 1.78 -6.19
CA LEU A 147 5.52 1.29 -7.22
C LEU A 147 4.09 1.82 -6.95
N PRO A 148 3.84 3.13 -7.13
CA PRO A 148 2.62 3.82 -6.71
C PRO A 148 1.35 3.38 -7.43
N ASP A 149 1.47 2.79 -8.62
CA ASP A 149 0.33 2.27 -9.38
C ASP A 149 -0.04 0.83 -9.05
N LEU A 150 0.83 0.13 -8.30
CA LEU A 150 0.67 -1.29 -7.97
C LEU A 150 0.22 -1.49 -6.52
N TYR A 151 0.86 -0.84 -5.56
CA TYR A 151 0.59 -1.08 -4.13
C TYR A 151 -0.26 0.02 -3.51
N PRO A 152 -1.43 -0.30 -2.92
CA PRO A 152 -2.20 0.65 -2.13
C PRO A 152 -1.59 0.85 -0.73
N ILE A 153 -1.78 2.04 -0.16
CA ILE A 153 -1.36 2.40 1.19
C ILE A 153 -2.27 1.72 2.22
N TYR A 154 -1.68 0.89 3.08
CA TYR A 154 -2.39 0.26 4.19
C TYR A 154 -2.18 1.02 5.49
N ASP A 155 -3.23 1.71 5.96
CA ASP A 155 -3.26 2.35 7.26
C ASP A 155 -4.61 2.12 7.98
N LYS A 156 -4.78 2.76 9.13
CA LYS A 156 -6.00 2.63 9.94
C LYS A 156 -7.24 3.16 9.22
N TYR A 157 -7.11 4.25 8.47
CA TYR A 157 -8.22 4.91 7.78
C TYR A 157 -8.60 4.14 6.53
N SER A 158 -7.63 3.76 5.70
CA SER A 158 -7.89 3.02 4.46
C SER A 158 -8.54 1.66 4.73
N ARG A 159 -8.04 0.94 5.76
CA ARG A 159 -8.64 -0.33 6.20
C ARG A 159 -10.07 -0.17 6.72
N LYS A 160 -10.38 0.92 7.42
CA LYS A 160 -11.73 1.19 7.94
C LYS A 160 -12.69 1.55 6.80
N ASN A 161 -12.23 2.31 5.82
CA ASN A 161 -13.11 2.86 4.79
C ASN A 161 -13.31 1.89 3.61
N ILE A 162 -12.40 0.97 3.33
CA ILE A 162 -12.52 0.05 2.19
C ILE A 162 -13.75 -0.87 2.27
N SER A 163 -14.21 -1.20 3.47
CA SER A 163 -15.44 -2.01 3.67
C SER A 163 -16.71 -1.27 3.28
N LYS A 164 -16.68 0.06 3.15
CA LYS A 164 -17.80 0.85 2.64
C LYS A 164 -18.02 0.63 1.14
N PHE A 165 -16.98 0.23 0.43
CA PHE A 165 -16.98 0.09 -1.02
C PHE A 165 -17.08 -1.36 -1.51
N THR A 166 -16.79 -2.31 -0.63
CA THR A 166 -16.67 -3.73 -0.98
C THR A 166 -17.33 -4.59 0.10
N SER A 167 -18.23 -5.49 -0.30
CA SER A 167 -18.83 -6.48 0.59
C SER A 167 -18.60 -7.91 0.08
N GLY A 168 -18.56 -8.87 1.01
CA GLY A 168 -18.53 -10.29 0.67
C GLY A 168 -17.28 -10.80 -0.04
N ILE A 169 -16.09 -10.27 0.28
CA ILE A 169 -14.85 -10.99 -0.06
C ILE A 169 -14.80 -12.23 0.83
N GLY A 170 -15.14 -13.39 0.26
CA GLY A 170 -14.93 -14.68 0.91
C GLY A 170 -13.43 -14.99 1.05
N ASN A 171 -13.08 -15.81 2.03
CA ASN A 171 -11.71 -16.23 2.37
C ASN A 171 -11.06 -17.16 1.31
N LYS A 172 -11.37 -17.00 0.02
CA LYS A 172 -10.99 -17.97 -1.03
C LYS A 172 -9.52 -17.92 -1.46
N LEU A 173 -8.74 -16.95 -0.99
CA LEU A 173 -7.31 -16.95 -1.26
C LEU A 173 -6.55 -17.63 -0.13
N LYS A 174 -5.79 -18.67 -0.52
CA LYS A 174 -4.65 -19.11 0.26
C LYS A 174 -3.52 -18.13 -0.02
N TYR A 175 -3.20 -17.30 0.96
CA TYR A 175 -2.05 -16.41 0.89
C TYR A 175 -0.86 -17.15 1.46
N GLU A 176 -0.05 -17.75 0.61
CA GLU A 176 1.25 -18.26 1.08
C GLU A 176 2.14 -17.07 1.41
N ASN A 177 2.60 -17.02 2.67
CA ASN A 177 3.62 -16.09 3.16
C ASN A 177 3.26 -14.58 3.19
N CYS A 178 2.03 -14.18 2.85
CA CYS A 178 1.58 -12.79 2.97
C CYS A 178 0.67 -12.58 4.19
N ASP A 179 0.73 -11.37 4.78
CA ASP A 179 -0.22 -10.96 5.81
C ASP A 179 -1.65 -10.99 5.24
N GLU A 180 -2.51 -11.79 5.86
CA GLU A 180 -3.88 -12.01 5.39
C GLU A 180 -4.71 -10.73 5.36
N SER A 181 -4.46 -9.82 6.32
CA SER A 181 -5.19 -8.56 6.43
C SER A 181 -4.83 -7.61 5.28
N TYR A 182 -3.55 -7.53 4.92
CA TYR A 182 -3.11 -6.74 3.77
C TYR A 182 -3.54 -7.35 2.45
N ALA A 183 -3.46 -8.68 2.31
CA ALA A 183 -3.84 -9.33 1.08
C ALA A 183 -5.35 -9.18 0.78
N ARG A 184 -6.20 -9.34 1.80
CA ARG A 184 -7.63 -9.00 1.71
C ARG A 184 -7.85 -7.53 1.35
N PHE A 185 -7.08 -6.61 1.93
CA PHE A 185 -7.16 -5.18 1.62
C PHE A 185 -6.77 -4.87 0.17
N PHE A 186 -5.66 -5.43 -0.32
CA PHE A 186 -5.18 -5.26 -1.68
C PHE A 186 -6.25 -5.65 -2.71
N ILE A 187 -6.87 -6.81 -2.50
CA ILE A 187 -7.92 -7.32 -3.37
C ILE A 187 -9.13 -6.41 -3.37
N ARG A 188 -9.55 -5.90 -2.21
CA ARG A 188 -10.64 -4.91 -2.15
C ARG A 188 -10.30 -3.64 -2.95
N CYS A 189 -9.07 -3.15 -2.84
CA CYS A 189 -8.63 -1.98 -3.61
C CYS A 189 -8.65 -2.26 -5.12
N LEU A 190 -8.19 -3.45 -5.53
CA LEU A 190 -8.22 -3.86 -6.93
C LEU A 190 -9.66 -3.95 -7.47
N LEU A 191 -10.57 -4.52 -6.71
CA LEU A 191 -11.97 -4.62 -7.10
C LEU A 191 -12.67 -3.27 -7.16
N LEU A 192 -12.38 -2.38 -6.21
CA LEU A 192 -12.87 -1.01 -6.25
C LEU A 192 -12.37 -0.31 -7.52
N LYS A 193 -11.07 -0.39 -7.81
CA LYS A 193 -10.47 0.16 -9.04
C LYS A 193 -11.14 -0.39 -10.30
N ASN A 194 -11.31 -1.71 -10.39
CA ASN A 194 -11.93 -2.37 -11.53
C ASN A 194 -13.41 -1.99 -11.70
N SER A 195 -14.13 -1.85 -10.59
CA SER A 195 -15.55 -1.46 -10.59
C SER A 195 -15.76 -0.02 -11.01
N LEU A 196 -14.91 0.91 -10.53
CA LEU A 196 -14.93 2.30 -10.98
C LEU A 196 -14.62 2.43 -12.47
N MET A 197 -13.67 1.63 -12.98
CA MET A 197 -13.37 1.60 -14.40
C MET A 197 -14.54 1.04 -15.22
N LYS A 198 -15.14 -0.08 -14.80
CA LYS A 198 -16.21 -0.76 -15.56
C LYS A 198 -17.54 -0.02 -15.51
N ASN A 199 -17.94 0.45 -14.33
CA ASN A 199 -19.30 0.97 -14.10
C ASN A 199 -19.37 2.49 -14.23
N HIS A 200 -18.26 3.21 -14.00
CA HIS A 200 -18.23 4.69 -14.02
C HIS A 200 -17.28 5.24 -15.09
N GLN A 201 -16.60 4.39 -15.86
CA GLN A 201 -15.59 4.79 -16.85
C GLN A 201 -14.48 5.67 -16.25
N LYS A 202 -14.24 5.55 -14.93
CA LYS A 202 -13.21 6.30 -14.22
C LYS A 202 -11.97 5.44 -14.03
N LYS A 203 -10.87 5.82 -14.70
CA LYS A 203 -9.57 5.17 -14.53
C LYS A 203 -8.78 5.87 -13.44
N LEU A 204 -8.76 5.28 -12.24
CA LEU A 204 -7.99 5.80 -11.11
C LEU A 204 -6.66 5.06 -10.91
N SER A 205 -5.62 5.80 -10.53
CA SER A 205 -4.38 5.23 -10.01
C SER A 205 -4.59 4.64 -8.62
N MET A 206 -3.68 3.76 -8.15
CA MET A 206 -3.79 3.27 -6.77
C MET A 206 -3.67 4.41 -5.76
N ARG A 207 -2.88 5.44 -6.05
CA ARG A 207 -2.83 6.64 -5.19
C ARG A 207 -4.16 7.38 -5.11
N GLN A 208 -4.89 7.50 -6.22
CA GLN A 208 -6.24 8.11 -6.19
C GLN A 208 -7.24 7.22 -5.43
N ILE A 209 -7.09 5.89 -5.51
CA ILE A 209 -7.84 4.97 -4.62
C ILE A 209 -7.48 5.23 -3.15
N ASP A 210 -6.20 5.41 -2.81
CA ASP A 210 -5.80 5.74 -1.45
C ASP A 210 -6.43 7.05 -0.98
N ASN A 211 -6.42 8.10 -1.81
CA ASN A 211 -7.07 9.38 -1.51
C ASN A 211 -8.59 9.21 -1.28
N LEU A 212 -9.26 8.39 -2.10
CA LEU A 212 -10.67 8.05 -1.93
C LEU A 212 -10.93 7.37 -0.58
N LEU A 213 -10.03 6.48 -0.17
CA LEU A 213 -10.12 5.74 1.09
C LEU A 213 -9.75 6.57 2.32
N LEU A 214 -9.09 7.72 2.19
CA LEU A 214 -8.82 8.62 3.33
C LEU A 214 -10.10 9.27 3.86
N GLY A 215 -11.18 9.33 3.06
CA GLY A 215 -12.51 9.72 3.52
C GLY A 215 -12.54 11.10 4.17
N LYS A 216 -11.75 12.05 3.67
CA LYS A 216 -11.97 13.47 4.00
C LYS A 216 -13.37 13.79 3.50
N ASN A 217 -14.35 13.94 4.38
CA ASN A 217 -15.64 14.48 3.94
C ASN A 217 -15.37 15.79 3.18
N PRO A 218 -16.06 16.07 2.07
CA PRO A 218 -16.07 17.43 1.55
C PRO A 218 -16.62 18.32 2.67
N THR A 219 -15.74 19.05 3.33
CA THR A 219 -16.13 20.18 4.16
C THR A 219 -16.67 21.21 3.18
N PHE A 220 -18.01 21.30 3.12
CA PHE A 220 -18.71 22.46 2.61
C PHE A 220 -18.36 23.68 3.46
#